data_AF-A0A0S4L4W2-F1
#
_entry.id   AF-A0A0S4L4W2-F1
#
_cell.length_a   1.000
_cell.length_b   1.000
_cell.length_c   1.000
_cell.angle_alpha   90.00
_cell.angle_beta   90.00
_cell.angle_gamma   90.00
#
_symmetry.space_group_name_H-M   'P 1'
#
loop_
_entity.id
_entity.type
_entity.pdbx_description
1 polymer ?
#
loop_
_entity_poly.entity_id
_entity_poly.type
_entity_poly.pdbx_seq_one_letter_code
_entity_poly.pdbx_strand_id
1 'polypeptide(L)' 'MPFHSWETLPDRALLAIKWHRVKNHAFWHWVVFVRDADGVYILDSKRSLKQHVRKDFYRMKPRWFIEVHESHSLNAIAF' A
#
# COMPACT_ATOMS: atom_id res chain seq x y z
N MET A 1 -11.92 0.31 1.80
CA MET A 1 -12.72 0.04 0.59
C MET A 1 -12.31 -1.29 -0.05
N PRO A 2 -13.20 -2.07 -0.67
CA PRO A 2 -12.82 -3.29 -1.38
C PRO A 2 -11.88 -3.00 -2.56
N PHE A 3 -10.88 -3.84 -2.76
CA PHE A 3 -10.01 -3.76 -3.93
C PHE A 3 -10.74 -4.34 -5.16
N HIS A 4 -10.69 -3.63 -6.28
CA HIS A 4 -11.27 -4.07 -7.56
C HIS A 4 -10.17 -4.27 -8.61
N SER A 5 -9.37 -3.25 -8.87
CA SER A 5 -8.21 -3.32 -9.76
C SER A 5 -7.14 -2.29 -9.38
N TRP A 6 -5.93 -2.44 -9.93
CA TRP A 6 -4.82 -1.51 -9.67
C TRP A 6 -5.06 -0.12 -10.25
N GLU A 7 -5.79 -0.04 -11.35
CA GLU A 7 -6.12 1.18 -12.07
C GLU A 7 -7.08 2.05 -11.25
N THR A 8 -7.99 1.41 -10.50
CA THR A 8 -8.99 2.09 -9.64
C THR A 8 -8.43 2.61 -8.32
N LEU A 9 -7.18 2.29 -7.97
CA LEU A 9 -6.58 2.78 -6.74
C LEU A 9 -6.22 4.28 -6.84
N PRO A 10 -6.34 5.02 -5.72
CA PRO A 10 -5.78 6.36 -5.61
C PRO A 10 -4.25 6.28 -5.68
N ASP A 11 -3.60 7.43 -5.85
CA ASP A 11 -2.14 7.48 -6.06
C ASP A 11 -1.34 6.95 -4.86
N ARG A 12 -1.92 6.96 -3.65
CA ARG A 12 -1.33 6.34 -2.48
C ARG A 12 -2.38 5.58 -1.65
N ALA A 13 -2.11 4.30 -1.38
CA ALA A 13 -3.03 3.47 -0.59
C ALA A 13 -2.30 2.40 0.23
N LEU A 14 -2.81 2.12 1.44
CA LEU A 14 -2.42 0.95 2.22
C LEU A 14 -3.30 -0.24 1.81
N LEU A 15 -2.68 -1.34 1.37
CA LEU A 15 -3.35 -2.53 0.86
C LEU A 15 -3.21 -3.73 1.79
N ALA A 16 -4.31 -4.44 2.04
CA ALA A 16 -4.30 -5.71 2.76
C ALA A 16 -4.13 -6.88 1.76
N ILE A 17 -2.95 -7.52 1.71
CA ILE A 17 -2.63 -8.50 0.64
C ILE A 17 -2.57 -9.96 1.06
N LYS A 18 -2.39 -10.24 2.36
CA LYS A 18 -2.36 -11.62 2.87
C LYS A 18 -2.95 -11.69 4.25
N TRP A 19 -3.92 -12.57 4.41
CA TRP A 19 -4.47 -12.92 5.71
C TRP A 19 -3.75 -14.12 6.31
N HIS A 20 -3.59 -14.11 7.63
CA HIS A 20 -3.28 -15.32 8.39
C HIS A 20 -3.81 -15.18 9.83
N ARG A 21 -3.87 -16.30 10.54
CA ARG A 21 -4.19 -16.34 11.98
C ARG A 21 -2.99 -16.83 12.76
N VAL A 22 -2.74 -16.24 13.92
CA VAL A 22 -1.83 -16.76 14.93
C VAL A 22 -2.64 -16.90 16.22
N LYS A 23 -2.79 -18.15 16.70
CA LYS A 23 -3.75 -18.50 17.76
C LYS A 23 -5.15 -17.98 17.40
N ASN A 24 -5.74 -17.11 18.23
CA ASN A 24 -7.06 -16.54 18.00
C ASN A 24 -7.05 -15.16 17.35
N HIS A 25 -5.89 -14.63 16.96
CA HIS A 25 -5.74 -13.29 16.39
C HIS A 25 -5.60 -13.34 14.87
N ALA A 26 -6.34 -12.49 14.18
CA ALA A 26 -6.26 -12.32 12.73
C ALA A 26 -5.26 -11.22 12.38
N PHE A 27 -4.42 -11.47 11.40
CA PHE A 27 -3.39 -10.55 10.93
C PHE A 27 -3.48 -10.38 9.42
N TRP A 28 -3.25 -9.14 8.99
CA TRP A 28 -3.04 -8.79 7.61
C TRP A 28 -1.57 -8.43 7.40
N HIS A 29 -0.98 -8.93 6.33
CA HIS A 29 0.23 -8.34 5.78
C HIS A 29 -0.19 -7.14 4.92
N TRP A 30 0.31 -5.97 5.30
CA TRP A 30 0.01 -4.70 4.66
C TRP A 30 1.17 -4.26 3.78
N VAL A 31 0.85 -3.63 2.66
CA VAL A 31 1.82 -3.01 1.76
C VAL A 31 1.32 -1.62 1.34
N VAL A 32 2.22 -0.74 0.90
CA VAL A 32 1.84 0.59 0.41
C VAL A 32 1.91 0.59 -1.11
N PHE A 33 0.80 0.92 -1.77
CA PHE A 33 0.76 1.24 -3.19
C PHE A 33 1.09 2.71 -3.40
N VAL A 34 1.93 2.97 -4.40
CA VAL A 34 2.34 4.31 -4.80
C VAL A 34 2.29 4.44 -6.32
N ARG A 35 1.71 5.55 -6.79
CA ARG A 35 1.79 6.07 -8.16
C ARG A 35 2.31 7.50 -8.08
N ASP A 36 3.49 7.73 -8.63
CA ASP A 36 4.16 9.03 -8.64
C ASP A 36 5.02 9.21 -9.91
N ALA A 37 5.91 10.20 -9.91
CA ALA A 37 6.82 10.49 -11.03
C ALA A 37 7.80 9.34 -11.34
N ASP A 38 8.12 8.47 -10.38
CA ASP A 38 8.98 7.30 -10.56
C ASP A 38 8.20 6.07 -11.07
N GLY A 39 6.87 6.22 -11.21
CA GLY A 39 5.95 5.27 -11.79
C GLY A 39 5.05 4.59 -10.75
N VAL A 40 4.68 3.34 -11.01
CA VAL A 40 3.76 2.56 -10.16
C VAL A 40 4.53 1.44 -9.48
N TYR A 41 4.47 1.38 -8.15
CA TYR A 41 5.17 0.37 -7.35
C TYR A 41 4.49 0.09 -6.01
N ILE A 42 4.97 -0.96 -5.34
CA ILE A 42 4.56 -1.36 -4.01
C ILE A 42 5.74 -1.29 -3.06
N LEU A 43 5.56 -0.70 -1.88
CA LEU A 43 6.48 -0.81 -0.75
C LEU A 43 6.02 -1.94 0.17
N ASP A 44 6.88 -2.95 0.33
CA ASP A 44 6.61 -4.16 1.11
C ASP A 44 7.66 -4.32 2.22
N SER A 45 7.24 -4.13 3.47
CA SER A 45 8.10 -4.19 4.66
C SER A 45 8.50 -5.62 5.07
N LYS A 46 8.15 -6.64 4.27
CA LYS A 46 8.49 -8.03 4.58
C LYS A 46 10.01 -8.23 4.64
N ARG A 47 10.50 -8.57 5.83
CA ARG A 47 11.93 -8.79 6.16
C ARG A 47 12.67 -9.74 5.22
N SER A 48 12.00 -10.76 4.69
CA SER A 48 12.64 -11.78 3.85
C SER A 48 12.88 -11.35 2.40
N LEU A 49 12.48 -10.13 2.02
CA LEU A 49 12.67 -9.63 0.66
C LEU A 49 14.10 -9.10 0.47
N LYS A 50 14.65 -9.32 -0.74
CA LYS A 50 15.92 -8.70 -1.14
C LYS A 50 15.76 -7.20 -1.46
N GLN A 51 14.58 -6.82 -1.96
CA GLN A 51 14.21 -5.44 -2.30
C GLN A 51 12.79 -5.18 -1.79
N HIS A 52 12.60 -4.03 -1.15
CA HIS A 52 11.32 -3.63 -0.58
C HIS A 52 10.41 -2.87 -1.55
N VAL A 53 10.96 -2.42 -2.69
CA VAL A 53 10.19 -1.88 -3.82
C VAL A 53 9.85 -3.03 -4.76
N ARG A 54 8.56 -3.23 -5.03
CA ARG A 54 8.03 -4.35 -5.81
C ARG A 54 7.19 -3.86 -6.98
N LYS A 55 7.38 -4.50 -8.14
CA LYS A 55 6.62 -4.25 -9.39
C LYS A 55 5.91 -5.51 -9.91
N ASP A 56 5.95 -6.60 -9.15
CA ASP A 56 5.35 -7.89 -9.50
C ASP A 56 3.89 -7.99 -9.01
N PHE A 57 3.05 -7.04 -9.43
CA PHE A 57 1.64 -6.88 -9.04
C PHE A 57 0.81 -8.17 -9.21
N TYR A 58 1.07 -8.94 -10.27
CA TYR A 58 0.38 -10.20 -10.56
C TYR A 58 0.54 -11.27 -9.46
N ARG A 59 1.54 -11.12 -8.57
CA ARG A 59 1.76 -12.02 -7.42
C ARG A 59 1.01 -11.58 -6.16
N MET A 60 0.37 -10.41 -6.17
CA MET A 60 -0.33 -9.84 -5.03
C MET A 60 -1.84 -10.02 -5.20
N LYS A 61 -2.54 -10.29 -4.10
CA LYS A 61 -3.99 -10.47 -4.08
C LYS A 61 -4.62 -9.57 -3.01
N PRO A 62 -4.70 -8.25 -3.23
CA PRO A 62 -5.28 -7.33 -2.28
C PRO A 62 -6.76 -7.61 -2.06
N ARG A 63 -7.25 -7.42 -0.83
CA ARG A 63 -8.68 -7.52 -0.51
C ARG A 63 -9.34 -6.17 -0.27
N TRP A 64 -8.65 -5.29 0.45
CA TRP A 64 -9.13 -3.95 0.73
C TRP A 64 -7.97 -2.97 0.70
N PHE A 65 -8.34 -1.71 0.58
CA PHE A 65 -7.42 -0.59 0.66
C PHE A 65 -7.95 0.52 1.57
N ILE A 66 -7.01 1.33 2.06
CA ILE A 66 -7.25 2.60 2.73
C ILE A 66 -6.47 3.65 1.94
N GLU A 67 -7.16 4.68 1.45
CA GLU A 67 -6.52 5.82 0.79
C GLU A 67 -5.68 6.60 1.80
N VAL A 68 -4.51 7.08 1.37
CA VAL A 68 -3.59 7.85 2.22
C VAL A 68 -3.42 9.24 1.61
N HIS A 69 -3.89 10.25 2.34
CA HIS A 69 -3.68 11.64 1.99
C HIS A 69 -2.44 12.20 2.68
N GLU A 70 -1.77 13.13 2.04
CA GLU A 70 -0.74 13.92 2.72
C GLU A 70 -1.41 14.85 3.72
N SER A 71 -0.93 14.81 4.96
CA SER A 71 -1.25 15.85 5.91
C SER A 71 -0.59 17.13 5.41
N HIS A 72 -1.37 18.03 4.83
CA HIS A 72 -0.91 19.39 4.59
C HIS A 72 -0.63 20.00 5.96
N SER A 73 0.65 20.08 6.35
CA SER A 73 1.04 21.00 7.41
C SER A 73 0.78 22.40 6.87
N LEU A 74 -0.12 23.14 7.54
CA LEU A 74 -0.31 24.57 7.33
C LEU A 74 0.99 25.31 7.69
N ASN A 75 1.95 25.33 6.78
CA ASN A 75 3.15 26.16 6.87
C ASN A 75 3.59 26.53 5.44
N ALA A 76 2.71 27.26 4.75
CA ALA A 76 3.05 27.87 3.46
C ALA A 76 2.31 29.21 3.27
N ILE A 77 2.25 30.05 4.31
CA ILE A 77 2.13 31.50 4.10
C ILE A 77 2.97 32.19 5.18
N ALA A 78 4.22 32.44 4.86
CA ALA A 78 4.99 33.56 5.38
C ALA A 78 5.92 33.99 4.25
N PHE A 79 5.36 34.76 3.31
CA PHE A 79 6.11 35.71 2.50
C PHE A 79 6.11 37.04 3.25
#